data_AF-A0A5B9VUG3-F1
#
_entry.id   AF-A0A5B9VUG3-F1
#
_cell.length_a   1.000
_cell.length_b   1.000
_cell.length_c   1.000
_cell.angle_alpha   90.00
_cell.angle_beta   90.00
_cell.angle_gamma   90.00
#
_symmetry.space_group_name_H-M   'P 1'
#
loop_
_entity.id
_entity.type
_entity.pdbx_description
1 polymer ?
#
loop_
_entity_poly.entity_id
_entity_poly.type
_entity_poly.pdbx_seq_one_letter_code
_entity_poly.pdbx_strand_id
1 'polypeptide(L)'
;MPGTIPIDREWVAAELVKSLDVEKSLAASAEGRAESPPEEGLSVLYHEIAEADERHARAIETVATRYGHTPGRAPSGKVGKVWDQIKDKVGKLAAGPLDQLAADLDGKAHAIHRLVAWSKALAALGDADGAREISAVLAEEQAHRDALQDAFDRLLLRRCTEVEEPAKEEAPKAEPAIEAIPAPAPTPAPAT
;
A
#
# COMPACT_ATOMS: atom_id res chain seq x y z
N MET A 1 31.11 -2.05 -0.03
CA MET A 1 29.79 -2.09 0.63
C MET A 1 28.86 -1.22 -0.19
N PRO A 2 27.95 -1.79 -1.00
CA PRO A 2 26.97 -0.96 -1.71
C PRO A 2 26.12 -0.25 -0.65
N GLY A 3 26.08 1.08 -0.73
CA GLY A 3 25.52 1.96 0.30
C GLY A 3 24.05 1.68 0.54
N THR A 4 23.72 1.26 1.75
CA THR A 4 22.34 1.21 2.25
C THR A 4 21.82 2.63 2.37
N ILE A 5 21.05 3.10 1.38
CA ILE A 5 20.32 4.37 1.50
C ILE A 5 19.24 4.18 2.59
N PRO A 6 19.26 4.97 3.68
CA PRO A 6 18.26 4.87 4.76
C PRO A 6 16.85 5.19 4.25
N ILE A 7 15.83 4.58 4.88
CA ILE A 7 14.42 4.95 4.65
C ILE A 7 14.11 6.06 5.64
N ASP A 8 14.15 7.28 5.15
CA ASP A 8 13.80 8.48 5.90
C ASP A 8 12.70 9.26 5.18
N ARG A 9 12.22 10.33 5.83
CA ARG A 9 11.11 11.14 5.32
C ARG A 9 11.42 11.77 3.97
N GLU A 10 12.68 12.16 3.76
CA GLU A 10 13.13 12.78 2.51
C GLU A 10 13.14 11.76 1.36
N TRP A 11 13.64 10.55 1.62
CA TRP A 11 13.59 9.45 0.66
C TRP A 11 12.14 9.08 0.30
N VAL A 12 11.25 8.96 1.29
CA VAL A 12 9.82 8.69 1.05
C VAL A 12 9.17 9.79 0.20
N ALA A 13 9.42 11.07 0.52
CA ALA A 13 8.91 12.18 -0.27
C ALA A 13 9.41 12.12 -1.72
N ALA A 14 10.70 11.83 -1.93
CA ALA A 14 11.29 11.72 -3.27
C ALA A 14 10.70 10.57 -4.09
N GLU A 15 10.40 9.42 -3.47
CA GLU A 15 9.77 8.30 -4.18
C GLU A 15 8.30 8.58 -4.53
N LEU A 16 7.53 9.20 -3.62
CA LEU A 16 6.15 9.58 -3.88
C LEU A 16 6.03 10.57 -5.05
N VAL A 17 6.99 11.48 -5.20
CA VAL A 17 7.00 12.43 -6.33
C VAL A 17 7.23 11.73 -7.67
N LYS A 18 8.03 10.67 -7.72
CA LYS A 18 8.17 9.88 -8.96
C LYS A 18 6.86 9.18 -9.32
N SER A 19 6.14 8.65 -8.33
CA SER A 19 4.80 8.09 -8.54
C SER A 19 3.79 9.14 -9.00
N LEU A 20 3.88 10.38 -8.48
CA LEU A 20 3.07 11.50 -8.95
C LEU A 20 3.28 11.78 -10.44
N ASP A 21 4.53 11.77 -10.91
CA ASP A 21 4.84 11.99 -12.32
C ASP A 21 4.29 10.85 -13.21
N VAL A 22 4.28 9.62 -12.71
CA VAL A 22 3.66 8.48 -13.40
C VAL A 22 2.15 8.69 -13.56
N GLU A 23 1.43 8.99 -12.47
CA GLU A 23 -0.02 9.21 -12.51
C GLU A 23 -0.39 10.36 -13.46
N LYS A 24 0.35 11.47 -13.44
CA LYS A 24 0.15 12.58 -14.39
C LYS A 24 0.35 12.15 -15.85
N SER A 25 1.36 11.32 -16.11
CA SER A 25 1.59 10.78 -17.45
C SER A 25 0.50 9.81 -17.89
N LEU A 26 -0.10 9.05 -16.96
CA LEU A 26 -1.22 8.15 -17.25
C LEU A 26 -2.48 8.94 -17.57
N ALA A 27 -2.81 9.96 -16.76
CA ALA A 27 -3.93 10.87 -17.00
C ALA A 27 -3.85 11.51 -18.39
N ALA A 28 -2.69 12.08 -18.75
CA ALA A 28 -2.49 12.67 -20.07
C ALA A 28 -2.59 11.64 -21.21
N SER A 29 -2.11 10.41 -20.99
CA SER A 29 -2.26 9.34 -21.99
C SER A 29 -3.72 8.90 -22.14
N ALA A 30 -4.50 8.86 -21.07
CA ALA A 30 -5.91 8.49 -21.10
C ALA A 30 -6.74 9.58 -21.79
N GLU A 31 -6.46 10.86 -21.52
CA GLU A 31 -7.08 12.00 -22.20
C GLU A 31 -6.83 11.96 -23.71
N GLY A 32 -5.58 11.73 -24.13
CA GLY A 32 -5.27 11.56 -25.56
C GLY A 32 -5.97 10.36 -26.22
N ARG A 33 -6.26 9.28 -25.46
CA ARG A 33 -7.07 8.15 -25.97
C ARG A 33 -8.56 8.44 -25.96
N ALA A 34 -9.04 9.33 -25.11
CA ALA A 34 -10.43 9.76 -25.12
C ALA A 34 -10.76 10.58 -26.37
N GLU A 35 -9.80 11.39 -26.85
CA GLU A 35 -9.90 12.17 -28.09
C GLU A 35 -9.85 11.31 -29.36
N SER A 36 -9.11 10.20 -29.34
CA SER A 36 -9.00 9.26 -30.46
C SER A 36 -9.06 7.81 -29.97
N PRO A 37 -10.26 7.33 -29.60
CA PRO A 37 -10.39 6.01 -29.01
C PRO A 37 -10.27 4.92 -30.06
N PRO A 38 -9.74 3.73 -29.70
CA PRO A 38 -9.68 2.59 -30.61
C PRO A 38 -11.06 2.07 -31.00
N GLU A 39 -12.08 2.34 -30.20
CA GLU A 39 -13.50 2.07 -30.49
C GLU A 39 -14.35 3.22 -29.96
N GLU A 40 -15.40 3.61 -30.70
CA GLU A 40 -16.23 4.79 -30.42
C GLU A 40 -16.83 4.78 -28.99
N GLY A 41 -17.20 3.60 -28.49
CA GLY A 41 -17.78 3.45 -27.15
C GLY A 41 -16.80 3.63 -25.99
N LEU A 42 -15.49 3.73 -26.24
CA LEU A 42 -14.47 3.80 -25.19
C LEU A 42 -14.09 5.23 -24.78
N SER A 43 -14.52 6.26 -25.52
CA SER A 43 -14.15 7.65 -25.22
C SER A 43 -14.53 8.06 -23.79
N VAL A 44 -15.76 7.75 -23.37
CA VAL A 44 -16.26 8.06 -22.02
C VAL A 44 -15.41 7.36 -20.95
N LEU A 45 -15.11 6.07 -21.14
CA LEU A 45 -14.29 5.31 -20.22
C LEU A 45 -12.87 5.90 -20.10
N TYR A 46 -12.27 6.33 -21.21
CA TYR A 46 -10.94 6.96 -21.18
C TYR A 46 -10.95 8.32 -20.47
N HIS A 47 -12.03 9.10 -20.58
CA HIS A 47 -12.21 10.29 -19.75
C HIS A 47 -12.34 9.94 -18.26
N GLU A 48 -13.12 8.93 -17.91
CA GLU A 48 -13.25 8.46 -16.52
C GLU A 48 -11.91 7.99 -15.94
N ILE A 49 -11.10 7.28 -16.74
CA ILE A 49 -9.73 6.87 -16.37
C ILE A 49 -8.84 8.09 -16.16
N ALA A 50 -8.86 9.07 -17.08
CA ALA A 50 -8.06 10.28 -16.95
C ALA A 50 -8.39 11.05 -15.66
N GLU A 51 -9.69 11.21 -15.37
CA GLU A 51 -10.15 11.83 -14.13
C GLU A 51 -9.74 11.02 -12.88
N ALA A 52 -9.73 9.69 -12.95
CA ALA A 52 -9.28 8.84 -11.86
C ALA A 52 -7.77 9.02 -11.61
N ASP A 53 -6.95 8.99 -12.65
CA ASP A 53 -5.50 9.15 -12.56
C ASP A 53 -5.13 10.56 -12.04
N GLU A 54 -5.88 11.60 -12.40
CA GLU A 54 -5.73 12.92 -11.77
C GLU A 54 -6.04 12.90 -10.27
N ARG A 55 -7.08 12.19 -9.84
CA ARG A 55 -7.40 12.03 -8.41
C ARG A 55 -6.30 11.25 -7.69
N HIS A 56 -5.75 10.21 -8.31
CA HIS A 56 -4.61 9.44 -7.78
C HIS A 56 -3.39 10.34 -7.60
N ALA A 57 -3.03 11.13 -8.62
CA ALA A 57 -1.96 12.12 -8.56
C ALA A 57 -2.15 13.08 -7.36
N ARG A 58 -3.35 13.66 -7.18
CA ARG A 58 -3.64 14.56 -6.05
C ARG A 58 -3.51 13.87 -4.69
N ALA A 59 -3.94 12.61 -4.59
CA ALA A 59 -3.80 11.82 -3.36
C ALA A 59 -2.32 11.57 -3.02
N ILE A 60 -1.51 11.19 -4.00
CA ILE A 60 -0.07 10.97 -3.83
C ILE A 60 0.64 12.27 -3.43
N GLU A 61 0.34 13.38 -4.10
CA GLU A 61 0.91 14.69 -3.77
C GLU A 61 0.56 15.11 -2.33
N THR A 62 -0.69 14.89 -1.91
CA THR A 62 -1.13 15.15 -0.53
C THR A 62 -0.32 14.34 0.48
N VAL A 63 -0.05 13.07 0.21
CA VAL A 63 0.80 12.24 1.08
C VAL A 63 2.24 12.75 1.05
N ALA A 64 2.80 13.03 -0.13
CA ALA A 64 4.17 13.54 -0.28
C ALA A 64 4.39 14.83 0.52
N THR A 65 3.42 15.74 0.56
CA THR A 65 3.49 16.98 1.35
C THR A 65 3.56 16.69 2.85
N ARG A 66 2.88 15.65 3.36
CA ARG A 66 3.03 15.23 4.77
C ARG A 66 4.44 14.74 5.08
N TYR A 67 5.22 14.37 4.08
CA TYR A 67 6.63 13.97 4.19
C TYR A 67 7.62 15.10 3.85
N GLY A 68 7.15 16.32 3.56
CA GLY A 68 7.98 17.50 3.31
C GLY A 68 8.12 17.92 1.85
N HIS A 69 7.38 17.30 0.92
CA HIS A 69 7.34 17.77 -0.47
C HIS A 69 6.59 19.10 -0.60
N THR A 70 7.18 20.05 -1.34
CA THR A 70 6.52 21.29 -1.75
C THR A 70 5.90 21.11 -3.14
N PRO A 71 4.56 21.26 -3.29
CA PRO A 71 3.89 21.16 -4.58
C PRO A 71 4.50 22.08 -5.65
N GLY A 72 4.61 21.59 -6.88
CA GLY A 72 5.06 22.38 -8.04
C GLY A 72 6.55 22.40 -8.35
N ARG A 73 7.42 21.73 -7.57
CA ARG A 73 8.84 21.56 -7.90
C ARG A 73 9.10 20.18 -8.48
N ALA A 74 9.32 20.08 -9.79
CA ALA A 74 9.57 18.82 -10.48
C ALA A 74 10.98 18.26 -10.22
N PRO A 75 11.13 17.02 -9.71
CA PRO A 75 12.36 16.26 -9.80
C PRO A 75 12.20 15.17 -10.87
N SER A 76 12.87 15.34 -12.01
CA SER A 76 12.91 14.34 -13.07
C SER A 76 13.73 13.11 -12.62
N GLY A 77 13.07 11.95 -12.55
CA GLY A 77 13.71 10.68 -12.19
C GLY A 77 13.17 9.51 -13.02
N LYS A 78 14.05 8.63 -13.50
CA LYS A 78 13.67 7.44 -14.28
C LYS A 78 13.04 6.37 -13.38
N VAL A 79 11.84 5.91 -13.75
CA VAL A 79 10.93 5.04 -12.97
C VAL A 79 11.40 3.59 -12.84
N GLY A 80 12.14 3.04 -13.82
CA GLY A 80 12.35 1.59 -13.92
C GLY A 80 13.26 0.93 -12.86
N LYS A 81 14.44 1.48 -12.58
CA LYS A 81 15.38 0.90 -11.57
C LYS A 81 14.95 1.13 -10.11
N VAL A 82 13.90 1.92 -9.93
CA VAL A 82 13.43 2.43 -8.64
C VAL A 82 12.42 1.48 -8.02
N TRP A 83 11.54 0.87 -8.83
CA TRP A 83 10.54 -0.07 -8.34
C TRP A 83 11.15 -1.31 -7.70
N ASP A 84 12.19 -1.88 -8.33
CA ASP A 84 12.91 -3.03 -7.78
C ASP A 84 13.59 -2.70 -6.44
N GLN A 85 14.13 -1.48 -6.29
CA GLN A 85 14.77 -1.02 -5.06
C GLN A 85 13.76 -0.72 -3.94
N ILE A 86 12.57 -0.22 -4.29
CA ILE A 86 11.45 -0.05 -3.36
C ILE A 86 10.97 -1.44 -2.90
N LYS A 87 10.73 -2.38 -3.81
CA LYS A 87 10.28 -3.76 -3.51
C LYS A 87 11.24 -4.46 -2.54
N ASP A 88 12.54 -4.41 -2.83
CA ASP A 88 13.59 -5.04 -1.99
C ASP A 88 13.70 -4.44 -0.58
N LYS A 89 13.35 -3.17 -0.40
CA LYS A 89 13.47 -2.47 0.88
C LYS A 89 12.18 -2.48 1.70
N VAL A 90 11.05 -2.26 1.05
CA VAL A 90 9.73 -2.38 1.67
C VAL A 90 9.49 -3.82 2.11
N GLY A 91 9.85 -4.82 1.30
CA GLY A 91 9.76 -6.23 1.70
C GLY A 91 10.60 -6.58 2.94
N LYS A 92 11.67 -5.83 3.24
CA LYS A 92 12.44 -5.99 4.48
C LYS A 92 11.78 -5.32 5.70
N LEU A 93 10.95 -4.30 5.50
CA LEU A 93 10.18 -3.63 6.55
C LEU A 93 8.81 -4.27 6.79
N ALA A 94 8.23 -4.87 5.76
CA ALA A 94 6.87 -5.41 5.75
C ALA A 94 6.79 -6.92 6.04
N ALA A 95 7.93 -7.58 6.28
CA ALA A 95 8.07 -9.00 6.62
C ALA A 95 6.85 -9.57 7.36
N GLY A 96 6.05 -10.38 6.67
CA GLY A 96 4.83 -10.95 7.21
C GLY A 96 3.72 -11.20 6.18
N PRO A 97 2.46 -11.36 6.61
CA PRO A 97 1.33 -11.70 5.74
C PRO A 97 1.11 -10.73 4.57
N LEU A 98 1.48 -9.45 4.72
CA LEU A 98 1.37 -8.46 3.65
C LEU A 98 2.33 -8.74 2.48
N ASP A 99 3.53 -9.26 2.75
CA ASP A 99 4.48 -9.58 1.67
C ASP A 99 4.02 -10.78 0.84
N GLN A 100 3.47 -11.79 1.50
CA GLN A 100 2.90 -12.95 0.79
C GLN A 100 1.72 -12.51 -0.08
N LEU A 101 0.81 -11.68 0.45
CA LEU A 101 -0.31 -11.16 -0.32
C LEU A 101 0.14 -10.26 -1.48
N ALA A 102 1.17 -9.43 -1.28
CA ALA A 102 1.76 -8.64 -2.36
C ALA A 102 2.36 -9.54 -3.46
N ALA A 103 3.03 -10.63 -3.08
CA ALA A 103 3.56 -11.61 -4.03
C ALA A 103 2.44 -12.36 -4.77
N ASP A 104 1.36 -12.72 -4.08
CA ASP A 104 0.20 -13.38 -4.68
C ASP A 104 -0.52 -12.44 -5.67
N LEU A 105 -0.68 -11.16 -5.32
CA LEU A 105 -1.23 -10.13 -6.21
C LEU A 105 -0.37 -9.93 -7.47
N ASP A 106 0.97 -9.90 -7.31
CA ASP A 106 1.92 -9.85 -8.41
C ASP A 106 1.78 -11.08 -9.32
N GLY A 107 1.66 -12.27 -8.72
CA GLY A 107 1.40 -13.53 -9.43
C GLY A 107 0.10 -13.49 -10.24
N LYS A 108 -0.99 -12.98 -9.66
CA LYS A 108 -2.28 -12.81 -10.35
C LYS A 108 -2.21 -11.82 -11.50
N ALA A 109 -1.53 -10.68 -11.32
CA ALA A 109 -1.34 -9.71 -12.40
C ALA A 109 -0.61 -10.32 -13.62
N HIS A 110 0.45 -11.10 -13.37
CA HIS A 110 1.17 -11.83 -14.42
C HIS A 110 0.29 -12.89 -15.11
N ALA A 111 -0.53 -13.62 -14.34
CA ALA A 111 -1.47 -14.59 -14.90
C ALA A 111 -2.51 -13.92 -15.82
N ILE A 112 -3.10 -12.82 -15.37
CA ILE A 112 -4.05 -12.00 -16.15
C ILE A 112 -3.40 -11.52 -17.46
N HIS A 113 -2.20 -10.93 -17.41
CA HIS A 113 -1.49 -10.49 -18.62
C HIS A 113 -1.25 -11.64 -19.60
N ARG A 114 -0.86 -12.82 -19.10
CA ARG A 114 -0.64 -14.01 -19.92
C ARG A 114 -1.95 -14.49 -20.57
N LEU A 115 -3.06 -14.52 -19.83
CA LEU A 115 -4.37 -14.94 -20.36
C LEU A 115 -4.90 -13.96 -21.40
N VAL A 116 -4.71 -12.66 -21.22
CA VAL A 116 -5.03 -11.64 -22.24
C VAL A 116 -4.22 -11.88 -23.52
N ALA A 117 -2.93 -12.19 -23.41
CA ALA A 117 -2.10 -12.51 -24.57
C ALA A 117 -2.59 -13.77 -25.32
N TRP A 118 -2.97 -14.81 -24.60
CA TRP A 118 -3.54 -16.03 -25.20
C TRP A 118 -4.90 -15.79 -25.85
N SER A 119 -5.79 -15.03 -25.22
CA SER A 119 -7.09 -14.66 -25.80
C SER A 119 -6.90 -13.92 -27.13
N LYS A 120 -5.95 -12.97 -27.20
CA LYS A 120 -5.59 -12.28 -28.45
C LYS A 120 -5.03 -13.23 -29.50
N ALA A 121 -4.17 -14.17 -29.13
CA ALA A 121 -3.59 -15.15 -30.06
C ALA A 121 -4.66 -16.08 -30.64
N LEU A 122 -5.60 -16.57 -29.82
CA LEU A 122 -6.70 -17.45 -30.24
C LEU A 122 -7.68 -16.71 -31.15
N ALA A 123 -8.02 -15.46 -30.80
CA ALA A 123 -8.84 -14.60 -31.66
C ALA A 123 -8.19 -14.38 -33.04
N ALA A 124 -6.87 -14.16 -33.09
CA ALA A 124 -6.14 -14.00 -34.35
C ALA A 124 -6.10 -15.28 -35.20
N LEU A 125 -6.23 -16.45 -34.58
CA LEU A 125 -6.33 -17.76 -35.25
C LEU A 125 -7.77 -18.12 -35.67
N GLY A 126 -8.76 -17.31 -35.29
CA GLY A 126 -10.18 -17.60 -35.53
C GLY A 126 -10.78 -18.66 -34.59
N ASP A 127 -10.07 -19.03 -33.52
CA ASP A 127 -10.55 -19.97 -32.50
C ASP A 127 -11.41 -19.24 -31.46
N ALA A 128 -12.67 -18.98 -31.83
CA ALA A 128 -13.61 -18.24 -30.99
C ALA A 128 -14.00 -19.00 -29.71
N ASP A 129 -14.06 -20.33 -29.77
CA ASP A 129 -14.42 -21.15 -28.60
C ASP A 129 -13.25 -21.20 -27.61
N GLY A 130 -12.02 -21.40 -28.08
CA GLY A 130 -10.82 -21.30 -27.24
C GLY A 130 -10.65 -19.90 -26.64
N ALA A 131 -10.89 -18.84 -27.40
CA ALA A 131 -10.87 -17.47 -26.88
C ALA A 131 -11.93 -17.25 -25.79
N ARG A 132 -13.12 -17.83 -25.94
CA ARG A 132 -14.18 -17.77 -24.93
C ARG A 132 -13.79 -18.51 -23.65
N GLU A 133 -13.21 -19.71 -23.76
CA GLU A 133 -12.75 -20.49 -22.62
C GLU A 133 -11.66 -19.74 -21.82
N ILE A 134 -10.65 -19.21 -22.51
CA ILE A 134 -9.60 -18.40 -21.87
C ILE A 134 -10.18 -17.13 -21.24
N SER A 135 -11.20 -16.53 -21.84
CA SER A 135 -11.87 -15.34 -21.27
C SER A 135 -12.63 -15.66 -19.98
N ALA A 136 -13.18 -16.86 -19.83
CA ALA A 136 -13.78 -17.30 -18.58
C ALA A 136 -12.72 -17.45 -17.47
N VAL A 137 -11.59 -18.09 -17.78
CA VAL A 137 -10.46 -18.20 -16.84
C VAL A 137 -9.92 -16.81 -16.45
N LEU A 138 -9.85 -15.89 -17.41
CA LEU A 138 -9.45 -14.50 -17.14
C LEU A 138 -10.38 -13.81 -16.13
N ALA A 139 -11.70 -14.00 -16.25
CA ALA A 139 -12.67 -13.42 -15.33
C ALA A 139 -12.52 -13.99 -13.90
N GLU A 140 -12.27 -15.30 -13.79
CA GLU A 140 -11.98 -15.93 -12.49
C GLU A 140 -10.68 -15.38 -11.87
N GLU A 141 -9.62 -15.23 -12.65
CA GLU A 141 -8.35 -14.66 -12.16
C GLU A 141 -8.48 -13.20 -11.71
N GLN A 142 -9.31 -12.40 -12.40
CA GLN A 142 -9.66 -11.04 -11.97
C GLN A 142 -10.40 -11.05 -10.63
N ALA A 143 -11.44 -11.88 -10.49
CA ALA A 143 -12.19 -11.99 -9.23
C ALA A 143 -11.30 -12.44 -8.06
N HIS A 144 -10.38 -13.38 -8.29
CA HIS A 144 -9.40 -13.80 -7.28
C HIS A 144 -8.42 -12.68 -6.91
N ARG A 145 -7.95 -11.89 -7.90
CA ARG A 145 -7.09 -10.74 -7.64
C ARG A 145 -7.80 -9.70 -6.78
N ASP A 146 -9.06 -9.40 -7.07
CA ASP A 146 -9.85 -8.43 -6.32
C ASP A 146 -10.09 -8.90 -4.88
N ALA A 147 -10.39 -10.19 -4.68
CA ALA A 147 -10.51 -10.76 -3.33
C ALA A 147 -9.20 -10.71 -2.52
N LEU A 148 -8.05 -10.90 -3.18
CA LEU A 148 -6.72 -10.73 -2.56
C LEU A 148 -6.45 -9.26 -2.23
N GLN A 149 -6.85 -8.32 -3.09
CA GLN A 149 -6.70 -6.89 -2.85
C GLN A 149 -7.51 -6.47 -1.62
N ASP A 150 -8.77 -6.91 -1.51
CA ASP A 150 -9.61 -6.67 -0.34
C ASP A 150 -8.98 -7.21 0.95
N ALA A 151 -8.34 -8.38 0.90
CA ALA A 151 -7.63 -8.95 2.04
C ALA A 151 -6.37 -8.14 2.41
N PHE A 152 -5.62 -7.70 1.41
CA PHE A 152 -4.45 -6.85 1.56
C PHE A 152 -4.84 -5.52 2.25
N ASP A 153 -5.89 -4.86 1.76
CA ASP A 153 -6.36 -3.57 2.28
C ASP A 153 -6.84 -3.68 3.73
N ARG A 154 -7.56 -4.75 4.08
CA ARG A 154 -7.97 -5.01 5.47
C ARG A 154 -6.78 -5.20 6.41
N LEU A 155 -5.74 -5.92 5.98
CA LEU A 155 -4.55 -6.15 6.79
C LEU A 155 -3.69 -4.89 6.90
N LEU A 156 -3.59 -4.11 5.82
CA LEU A 156 -2.89 -2.84 5.81
C LEU A 156 -3.55 -1.86 6.79
N LEU A 157 -4.88 -1.73 6.76
CA LEU A 157 -5.62 -0.86 7.66
C LEU A 157 -5.40 -1.25 9.13
N ARG A 158 -5.51 -2.55 9.47
CA ARG A 158 -5.22 -3.03 10.83
C ARG A 158 -3.82 -2.67 11.29
N ARG A 159 -2.81 -2.89 10.45
CA ARG A 159 -1.42 -2.58 10.78
C ARG A 159 -1.19 -1.08 10.99
N CYS A 160 -1.87 -0.22 10.23
CA CYS A 160 -1.81 1.23 10.42
C CYS A 160 -2.45 1.66 11.74
N THR A 161 -3.55 1.04 12.18
CA THR A 161 -4.24 1.40 13.42
C THR A 161 -3.63 0.77 14.68
N GLU A 162 -3.09 -0.44 14.59
CA GLU A 162 -2.44 -1.14 15.72
C GLU A 162 -1.12 -0.45 16.14
N VAL A 163 -0.42 0.21 15.20
CA VAL A 163 0.78 1.01 15.50
C VAL A 163 0.45 2.28 16.31
N GLU A 164 -0.80 2.75 16.27
CA GLU A 164 -1.27 3.90 17.08
C GLU A 164 -1.68 3.52 18.52
N GLU A 165 -1.90 2.24 18.84
CA GLU A 165 -2.39 1.77 20.16
C GLU A 165 -1.36 1.23 21.19
N PRO A 166 -0.03 1.48 21.18
CA PRO A 166 0.85 1.00 22.25
C PRO A 166 0.98 1.98 23.44
N ALA A 167 -0.11 2.64 23.87
CA ALA A 167 -0.02 3.64 24.97
C ALA A 167 -1.22 3.69 25.93
N LYS A 168 -1.95 2.59 26.14
CA LYS A 168 -2.95 2.49 27.23
C LYS A 168 -2.92 1.13 27.94
N GLU A 169 -1.77 0.75 28.48
CA GLU A 169 -1.62 -0.38 29.40
C GLU A 169 -0.34 -0.10 30.19
N GLU A 170 -0.26 0.09 31.51
CA GLU A 170 -1.13 -0.02 32.68
C GLU A 170 -0.59 1.04 33.67
N ALA A 171 -1.47 1.79 34.36
CA ALA A 171 -1.02 2.56 35.51
C ALA A 171 -0.58 1.58 36.62
N PRO A 172 0.59 1.77 37.27
CA PRO A 172 1.05 0.87 38.31
C PRO A 172 0.02 0.86 39.45
N LYS A 173 -0.49 -0.34 39.73
CA LYS A 173 -1.39 -0.63 40.85
C LYS A 173 -0.67 -0.21 42.14
N ALA A 174 -1.18 0.81 42.81
CA ALA A 174 -0.63 1.30 44.07
C ALA A 174 -0.54 0.15 45.08
N GLU A 175 0.66 -0.06 45.65
CA GLU A 175 0.87 -0.96 46.77
C GLU A 175 0.01 -0.51 47.97
N PRO A 176 -0.61 -1.45 48.72
CA PRO A 176 -1.31 -1.08 49.93
C PRO A 176 -0.30 -0.61 50.98
N ALA A 177 -0.53 0.58 51.53
CA ALA A 177 0.25 1.14 52.61
C ALA A 177 0.28 0.19 53.81
N ILE A 178 1.47 -0.19 54.24
CA ILE A 178 1.68 -0.97 55.47
C ILE A 178 1.29 -0.05 56.64
N GLU A 179 0.21 -0.42 57.32
CA GLU A 179 -0.27 0.25 58.53
C GLU A 179 0.77 0.05 59.64
N ALA A 180 1.34 1.14 60.14
CA ALA A 180 2.35 1.13 61.19
C ALA A 180 1.74 0.60 62.49
N ILE A 181 2.29 -0.51 63.00
CA ILE A 181 1.94 -1.05 64.32
C ILE A 181 2.36 -0.03 65.39
N PRO A 182 1.46 0.43 66.28
CA PRO A 182 1.83 1.36 67.34
C PRO A 182 2.76 0.70 68.36
N ALA A 183 3.76 1.47 68.81
CA ALA A 183 4.77 1.06 69.78
C ALA A 183 4.16 0.58 71.12
N PRO A 184 4.75 -0.43 71.79
CA PRO A 184 4.27 -0.90 73.07
C PRO A 184 4.43 0.18 74.17
N ALA A 185 3.43 0.28 75.04
CA ALA A 185 3.39 1.21 76.16
C ALA A 185 4.56 0.98 77.16
N PRO A 186 5.07 2.04 77.80
CA PRO A 186 6.15 1.91 78.78
C PRO A 186 5.67 1.21 80.05
N THR A 187 6.45 0.23 80.51
CA THR A 187 6.26 -0.51 81.76
C THR A 187 6.39 0.42 82.97
N PRO A 188 5.49 0.36 83.97
CA PRO A 188 5.64 1.14 85.19
C PRO A 188 6.81 0.62 86.04
N ALA A 189 7.58 1.54 86.61
CA ALA A 189 8.67 1.24 87.53
C ALA A 189 8.14 0.56 88.81
N PRO A 190 8.90 -0.37 89.42
CA PRO A 190 8.50 -1.01 90.66
C PRO A 190 8.50 0.01 91.81
N ALA A 191 7.42 0.00 92.59
CA ALA A 191 7.35 0.72 93.86
C ALA A 191 8.04 -0.11 94.95
N THR A 192 9.04 0.52 95.59
CA THR A 192 9.73 0.18 96.86
C THR A 192 10.45 -1.15 96.98
#